data_AF-A0AAV2TIY1-F1
#
_entry.id   AF-A0AAV2TIY1-F1
#
_cell.length_a   1.000
_cell.length_b   1.000
_cell.length_c   1.000
_cell.angle_alpha   90.00
_cell.angle_beta   90.00
_cell.angle_gamma   90.00
#
_symmetry.space_group_name_H-M   'P 1'
#
loop_
_entity.id
_entity.type
_entity.pdbx_description
1 polymer ?
#
loop_
_entity_poly.entity_id
_entity_poly.type
_entity_poly.pdbx_seq_one_letter_code
_entity_poly.pdbx_strand_id
1 'polypeptide(L)'
;MKTIGTHDGCFHCDEVFAVYLLKQLPEFKDAFIVRTRDLEELSQCDVVVDVGGVYDPTQMKFDHHQKGFDMTWSKFFETKMWNVKLSSAGLVYAHFGKRVLSILTGWDIESDVLKRVFTKLYESFVLEIDGIDNGVPQSKSSLKYNIRTGLCARVRRLNPWWNTQSKTSFMAFEKALDLVGREFEDNVHYFTECWWPAREVVSKAMQNRDSVDPSRAIIVLEQSCPWRGHLFDLEKEERAETVVYPQPLKLLTYRPEPNFPPKVLFVVLPHDDGTWVVQSVSGENFENRLPFPDSWRSLQDEELSNVAGIPGCIFVHIAGHLGANKTRHGAVEMARSVVHDSAARELALSRMPLPAPTFSRGRGSRIVSPRSARM
;
A
#
# COMPACT_ATOMS: atom_id res chain seq x y z
N MET A 1 11.81 -36.12 -14.04
CA MET A 1 11.61 -34.67 -14.27
C MET A 1 10.33 -34.29 -13.55
N LYS A 2 10.31 -33.19 -12.80
CA LYS A 2 9.10 -32.76 -12.08
C LYS A 2 8.04 -32.25 -13.05
N THR A 3 6.77 -32.28 -12.65
CA THR A 3 5.64 -31.80 -13.48
C THR A 3 4.77 -30.80 -12.72
N ILE A 4 4.32 -29.76 -13.44
CA ILE A 4 3.38 -28.76 -12.94
C ILE A 4 2.09 -28.86 -13.77
N GLY A 5 1.01 -29.30 -13.14
CA GLY A 5 -0.32 -29.41 -13.75
C GLY A 5 -1.10 -28.10 -13.67
N THR A 6 -1.73 -27.69 -14.77
CA THR A 6 -2.67 -26.55 -14.82
C THR A 6 -3.71 -26.75 -15.93
N HIS A 7 -4.72 -25.89 -16.03
CA HIS A 7 -5.79 -26.08 -17.00
C HIS A 7 -5.37 -25.80 -18.47
N ASP A 8 -6.07 -26.45 -19.40
CA ASP A 8 -5.87 -26.35 -20.85
C ASP A 8 -6.71 -25.28 -21.55
N GLY A 9 -7.41 -24.43 -20.79
CA GLY A 9 -8.25 -23.34 -21.33
C GLY A 9 -7.47 -22.09 -21.76
N CYS A 10 -8.22 -21.01 -22.02
CA CYS A 10 -7.65 -19.66 -22.07
C CYS A 10 -6.88 -19.41 -20.78
N PHE A 11 -5.61 -19.04 -20.90
CA PHE A 11 -4.79 -18.84 -19.71
C PHE A 11 -4.97 -17.45 -19.11
N HIS A 12 -4.91 -17.36 -17.79
CA HIS A 12 -4.98 -16.15 -17.00
C HIS A 12 -3.60 -15.76 -16.48
N CYS A 13 -3.53 -14.63 -15.79
CA CYS A 13 -2.28 -14.23 -15.14
C CYS A 13 -1.99 -15.08 -13.90
N ASP A 14 -3.04 -15.64 -13.31
CA ASP A 14 -2.99 -16.42 -12.08
C ASP A 14 -2.08 -17.64 -12.24
N GLU A 15 -2.50 -18.61 -13.05
CA GLU A 15 -1.75 -19.85 -13.23
C GLU A 15 -0.40 -19.62 -13.90
N VAL A 16 -0.29 -18.63 -14.79
CA VAL A 16 1.00 -18.27 -15.41
C VAL A 16 1.98 -17.80 -14.33
N PHE A 17 1.54 -16.96 -13.39
CA PHE A 17 2.39 -16.48 -12.32
C PHE A 17 2.69 -17.58 -11.29
N ALA A 18 1.71 -18.41 -10.93
CA ALA A 18 1.90 -19.57 -10.06
C ALA A 18 2.99 -20.52 -10.62
N VAL A 19 2.91 -20.85 -11.93
CA VAL A 19 3.91 -21.66 -12.62
C VAL A 19 5.28 -20.98 -12.61
N TYR A 20 5.35 -19.68 -12.91
CA TYR A 20 6.62 -18.93 -12.89
C TYR A 20 7.29 -18.98 -11.51
N LEU A 21 6.53 -18.75 -10.42
CA LEU A 21 7.05 -18.81 -9.04
C LEU A 21 7.61 -20.19 -8.70
N LEU A 22 6.87 -21.25 -9.02
CA LEU A 22 7.30 -22.63 -8.80
C LEU A 22 8.61 -22.92 -9.54
N LYS A 23 8.75 -22.47 -10.79
CA LYS A 23 9.98 -22.66 -11.59
C LYS A 23 11.19 -21.89 -11.07
N GLN A 24 11.04 -20.99 -10.10
CA GLN A 24 12.20 -20.41 -9.41
C GLN A 24 12.78 -21.34 -8.34
N LEU A 25 12.01 -22.35 -7.90
CA LEU A 25 12.47 -23.34 -6.92
C LEU A 25 13.35 -24.40 -7.59
N PRO A 26 14.49 -24.79 -7.00
CA PRO A 26 15.42 -25.75 -7.61
C PRO A 26 14.78 -27.08 -8.03
N GLU A 27 13.83 -27.59 -7.25
CA GLU A 27 13.12 -28.83 -7.54
C GLU A 27 12.19 -28.74 -8.77
N PHE A 28 11.67 -27.55 -9.08
CA PHE A 28 10.71 -27.33 -10.17
C PHE A 28 11.29 -26.52 -11.33
N LYS A 29 12.56 -26.11 -11.27
CA LYS A 29 13.23 -25.28 -12.28
C LYS A 29 13.04 -25.81 -13.70
N ASP A 30 13.29 -27.10 -13.88
CA ASP A 30 13.17 -27.80 -15.16
C ASP A 30 11.85 -28.60 -15.26
N ALA A 31 10.83 -28.23 -14.48
CA ALA A 31 9.57 -28.95 -14.48
C ALA A 31 8.83 -28.77 -15.82
N PHE A 32 8.25 -29.88 -16.29
CA PHE A 32 7.40 -29.89 -17.48
C PHE A 32 6.00 -29.39 -17.12
N ILE A 33 5.40 -28.57 -17.98
CA ILE A 33 4.07 -28.00 -17.76
C ILE A 33 3.04 -28.89 -18.44
N VAL A 34 2.19 -29.53 -17.65
CA VAL A 34 1.08 -30.36 -18.12
C VAL A 34 -0.17 -29.50 -18.11
N ARG A 35 -0.71 -29.18 -19.30
CA ARG A 35 -1.94 -28.40 -19.45
C ARG A 35 -3.11 -29.32 -19.76
N THR A 36 -3.95 -29.60 -18.78
CA THR A 36 -5.04 -30.59 -18.85
C THR A 36 -6.11 -30.30 -17.81
N ARG A 37 -7.31 -30.85 -18.01
CA ARG A 37 -8.37 -30.94 -17.00
C ARG A 37 -8.68 -32.40 -16.62
N ASP A 38 -7.96 -33.35 -17.19
CA ASP A 38 -8.11 -34.76 -16.88
C ASP A 38 -7.59 -35.04 -15.46
N LEU A 39 -8.45 -35.57 -14.59
CA LEU A 39 -8.12 -35.78 -13.19
C LEU A 39 -7.08 -36.90 -12.99
N GLU A 40 -7.02 -37.88 -13.90
CA GLU A 40 -6.00 -38.93 -13.86
C GLU A 40 -4.65 -38.33 -14.22
N GLU A 41 -4.53 -37.53 -15.28
CA GLU A 41 -3.29 -36.84 -15.63
C GLU A 41 -2.84 -35.86 -14.52
N LEU A 42 -3.77 -35.08 -13.96
CA LEU A 42 -3.46 -34.16 -12.86
C LEU A 42 -2.99 -34.90 -11.61
N SER A 43 -3.51 -36.11 -11.34
CA SER A 43 -3.08 -36.92 -10.19
C SER A 43 -1.63 -37.40 -10.29
N GLN A 44 -1.07 -37.44 -11.52
CA GLN A 44 0.33 -37.78 -11.77
C GLN A 44 1.26 -36.56 -11.71
N CYS A 45 0.73 -35.34 -11.55
CA CYS A 45 1.53 -34.14 -11.46
C CYS A 45 2.14 -33.97 -10.06
N ASP A 46 3.39 -33.51 -9.98
CA ASP A 46 4.05 -33.26 -8.69
C ASP A 46 3.48 -32.05 -7.94
N VAL A 47 2.90 -31.10 -8.67
CA VAL A 47 2.20 -29.92 -8.15
C VAL A 47 1.09 -29.54 -9.14
N VAL A 48 -0.05 -29.10 -8.62
CA VAL A 48 -1.21 -28.70 -9.42
C VAL A 48 -1.65 -27.29 -9.02
N VAL A 49 -1.83 -26.42 -10.01
CA VAL A 49 -2.21 -25.00 -9.85
C VAL A 49 -3.41 -24.68 -10.73
N ASP A 50 -4.35 -23.92 -10.16
CA ASP A 50 -5.53 -23.37 -10.87
C ASP A 50 -6.46 -24.41 -11.54
N VAL A 51 -6.42 -25.65 -11.05
CA VAL A 51 -7.26 -26.74 -11.55
C VAL A 51 -7.39 -27.87 -10.53
N GLY A 52 -8.45 -28.66 -10.63
CA GLY A 52 -8.66 -29.88 -9.82
C GLY A 52 -9.60 -29.70 -8.63
N GLY A 53 -10.00 -28.46 -8.31
CA GLY A 53 -10.98 -28.14 -7.28
C GLY A 53 -10.51 -28.43 -5.86
N VAL A 54 -9.20 -28.35 -5.59
CA VAL A 54 -8.61 -28.68 -4.28
C VAL A 54 -7.50 -27.69 -3.91
N TYR A 55 -7.60 -27.11 -2.72
CA TYR A 55 -6.48 -26.50 -2.02
C TYR A 55 -6.01 -27.45 -0.92
N ASP A 56 -4.82 -28.02 -1.09
CA ASP A 56 -4.13 -28.80 -0.07
C ASP A 56 -2.62 -28.63 -0.27
N PRO A 57 -1.95 -27.76 0.52
CA PRO A 57 -0.52 -27.53 0.38
C PRO A 57 0.32 -28.76 0.75
N THR A 58 -0.21 -29.68 1.55
CA THR A 58 0.50 -30.93 1.89
C THR A 58 0.57 -31.90 0.71
N GLN A 59 -0.39 -31.79 -0.21
CA GLN A 59 -0.44 -32.54 -1.47
C GLN A 59 0.01 -31.70 -2.68
N MET A 60 0.57 -30.50 -2.46
CA MET A 60 0.98 -29.57 -3.53
C MET A 60 -0.17 -29.23 -4.50
N LYS A 61 -1.39 -29.02 -3.97
CA LYS A 61 -2.57 -28.61 -4.75
C LYS A 61 -2.97 -27.20 -4.36
N PHE A 62 -2.97 -26.29 -5.33
CA PHE A 62 -3.20 -24.85 -5.14
C PHE A 62 -4.33 -24.34 -6.03
N ASP A 63 -5.51 -24.93 -5.93
CA ASP A 63 -6.72 -24.42 -6.58
C ASP A 63 -7.61 -23.64 -5.60
N HIS A 64 -8.33 -22.65 -6.09
CA HIS A 64 -9.23 -21.77 -5.34
C HIS A 64 -10.71 -21.88 -5.78
N HIS A 65 -11.01 -22.66 -6.83
CA HIS A 65 -12.33 -22.81 -7.43
C HIS A 65 -13.35 -23.64 -6.61
N GLN A 66 -12.91 -24.31 -5.56
CA GLN A 66 -13.75 -25.19 -4.75
C GLN A 66 -14.82 -24.44 -3.97
N LYS A 67 -15.99 -25.07 -3.87
CA LYS A 67 -17.12 -24.52 -3.13
C LYS A 67 -16.73 -24.28 -1.67
N GLY A 68 -16.95 -23.06 -1.20
CA GLY A 68 -16.65 -22.67 0.18
C GLY A 68 -15.20 -22.20 0.40
N PHE A 69 -14.35 -22.17 -0.63
CA PHE A 69 -13.03 -21.55 -0.50
C PHE A 69 -13.15 -20.08 -0.11
N ASP A 70 -12.50 -19.73 0.99
CA ASP A 70 -12.57 -18.41 1.58
C ASP A 70 -11.22 -17.95 2.18
N MET A 71 -10.12 -18.61 1.82
CA MET A 71 -8.78 -18.24 2.28
C MET A 71 -8.38 -16.89 1.68
N THR A 72 -7.92 -15.99 2.54
CA THR A 72 -7.45 -14.65 2.20
C THR A 72 -6.07 -14.44 2.82
N TRP A 73 -5.31 -13.44 2.38
CA TRP A 73 -4.06 -13.06 3.04
C TRP A 73 -4.24 -12.79 4.53
N SER A 74 -5.31 -12.06 4.89
CA SER A 74 -5.65 -11.76 6.29
C SER A 74 -5.80 -13.03 7.14
N LYS A 75 -6.43 -14.08 6.60
CA LYS A 75 -6.61 -15.36 7.29
C LYS A 75 -5.32 -16.18 7.33
N PHE A 76 -4.58 -16.22 6.22
CA PHE A 76 -3.37 -17.02 6.11
C PHE A 76 -2.26 -16.55 7.05
N PHE A 77 -2.07 -15.22 7.16
CA PHE A 77 -1.02 -14.61 8.00
C PHE A 77 -1.55 -14.02 9.31
N GLU A 78 -2.82 -14.25 9.66
CA GLU A 78 -3.46 -13.71 10.86
C GLU A 78 -3.32 -12.18 11.01
N THR A 79 -3.45 -11.46 9.90
CA THR A 79 -3.32 -9.99 9.86
C THR A 79 -4.67 -9.30 9.63
N LYS A 80 -4.72 -8.00 9.90
CA LYS A 80 -5.90 -7.17 9.56
C LYS A 80 -5.86 -6.64 8.11
N MET A 81 -4.85 -7.01 7.33
CA MET A 81 -4.63 -6.46 6.00
C MET A 81 -5.08 -7.44 4.91
N TRP A 82 -5.63 -6.84 3.86
CA TRP A 82 -6.13 -7.44 2.61
C TRP A 82 -7.07 -8.63 2.79
N ASN A 83 -8.36 -8.30 2.83
CA ASN A 83 -9.44 -9.28 2.81
C ASN A 83 -9.89 -9.56 1.37
N VAL A 84 -8.96 -10.03 0.55
CA VAL A 84 -9.17 -10.52 -0.82
C VAL A 84 -8.81 -12.00 -0.83
N LYS A 85 -9.62 -12.83 -1.51
CA LYS A 85 -9.33 -14.27 -1.63
C LYS A 85 -8.05 -14.47 -2.41
N LEU A 86 -7.26 -15.45 -2.00
CA LEU A 86 -6.05 -15.82 -2.73
C LEU A 86 -6.46 -16.59 -3.99
N SER A 87 -5.93 -16.19 -5.14
CA SER A 87 -5.90 -16.98 -6.38
C SER A 87 -4.83 -18.08 -6.28
N SER A 88 -4.65 -18.91 -7.31
CA SER A 88 -3.60 -19.95 -7.30
C SER A 88 -2.20 -19.37 -7.06
N ALA A 89 -1.87 -18.26 -7.71
CA ALA A 89 -0.64 -17.51 -7.55
C ALA A 89 -0.53 -16.90 -6.16
N GLY A 90 -1.63 -16.35 -5.62
CA GLY A 90 -1.67 -15.87 -4.24
C GLY A 90 -1.35 -16.98 -3.24
N LEU A 91 -1.89 -18.18 -3.44
CA LEU A 91 -1.60 -19.36 -2.62
C LEU A 91 -0.13 -19.80 -2.76
N VAL A 92 0.36 -19.96 -3.99
CA VAL A 92 1.77 -20.33 -4.25
C VAL A 92 2.72 -19.29 -3.66
N TYR A 93 2.42 -18.00 -3.81
CA TYR A 93 3.21 -16.91 -3.23
C TYR A 93 3.16 -16.90 -1.71
N ALA A 94 2.00 -17.15 -1.08
CA ALA A 94 1.89 -17.23 0.37
C ALA A 94 2.77 -18.35 0.97
N HIS A 95 2.84 -19.50 0.31
CA HIS A 95 3.64 -20.66 0.76
C HIS A 95 5.12 -20.56 0.40
N PHE A 96 5.43 -20.14 -0.83
CA PHE A 96 6.79 -20.25 -1.39
C PHE A 96 7.44 -18.90 -1.69
N GLY A 97 6.70 -17.79 -1.68
CA GLY A 97 7.18 -16.49 -2.13
C GLY A 97 8.43 -16.03 -1.38
N LYS A 98 8.53 -16.23 -0.05
CA LYS A 98 9.77 -15.92 0.69
C LYS A 98 10.98 -16.71 0.19
N ARG A 99 10.79 -17.99 -0.12
CA ARG A 99 11.86 -18.86 -0.63
C ARG A 99 12.26 -18.48 -2.04
N VAL A 100 11.29 -18.17 -2.90
CA VAL A 100 11.53 -17.61 -4.24
C VAL A 100 12.35 -16.33 -4.14
N LEU A 101 11.95 -15.39 -3.28
CA LEU A 101 12.69 -14.14 -3.09
C LEU A 101 14.10 -14.37 -2.56
N SER A 102 14.27 -15.26 -1.60
CA SER A 102 15.60 -15.62 -1.07
C SER A 102 16.52 -16.16 -2.15
N ILE A 103 16.00 -16.96 -3.08
CA ILE A 103 16.76 -17.46 -4.24
C ILE A 103 17.12 -16.32 -5.21
N LEU A 104 16.17 -15.45 -5.54
CA LEU A 104 16.36 -14.36 -6.49
C LEU A 104 17.32 -13.28 -5.98
N THR A 105 17.30 -12.98 -4.68
CA THR A 105 18.11 -11.90 -4.09
C THR A 105 19.37 -12.39 -3.38
N GLY A 106 19.45 -13.67 -3.07
CA GLY A 106 20.50 -14.24 -2.21
C GLY A 106 20.38 -13.84 -0.73
N TRP A 107 19.28 -13.21 -0.31
CA TRP A 107 19.07 -12.80 1.07
C TRP A 107 18.59 -13.97 1.94
N ASP A 108 18.89 -13.90 3.23
CA ASP A 108 18.35 -14.84 4.22
C ASP A 108 16.81 -14.77 4.24
N ILE A 109 16.17 -15.93 4.10
CA ILE A 109 14.72 -16.10 4.12
C ILE A 109 14.08 -15.61 5.42
N GLU A 110 14.83 -15.64 6.52
CA GLU A 110 14.37 -15.16 7.82
C GLU A 110 14.71 -13.69 8.11
N SER A 111 15.43 -13.01 7.22
CA SER A 111 15.77 -11.59 7.42
C SER A 111 14.52 -10.70 7.45
N ASP A 112 14.54 -9.71 8.35
CA ASP A 112 13.45 -8.72 8.46
C ASP A 112 13.25 -7.94 7.15
N VAL A 113 14.33 -7.72 6.41
CA VAL A 113 14.31 -7.06 5.11
C VAL A 113 13.50 -7.86 4.11
N LEU A 114 13.80 -9.16 3.96
CA LEU A 114 13.07 -10.02 3.03
C LEU A 114 11.60 -10.14 3.44
N LYS A 115 11.28 -10.23 4.74
CA LYS A 115 9.90 -10.26 5.24
C LYS A 115 9.11 -9.00 4.85
N ARG A 116 9.74 -7.82 4.91
CA ARG A 116 9.13 -6.55 4.50
C ARG A 116 8.95 -6.45 2.99
N VAL A 117 9.97 -6.81 2.21
CA VAL A 117 9.87 -6.84 0.74
C VAL A 117 8.82 -7.84 0.28
N PHE A 118 8.74 -9.03 0.90
CA PHE A 118 7.71 -10.04 0.64
C PHE A 118 6.29 -9.48 0.80
N THR A 119 6.05 -8.73 1.88
CA THR A 119 4.75 -8.10 2.13
C THR A 119 4.46 -6.97 1.14
N LYS A 120 5.47 -6.18 0.77
CA LYS A 120 5.33 -5.08 -0.20
C LYS A 120 5.07 -5.56 -1.62
N LEU A 121 5.72 -6.65 -2.03
CA LEU A 121 5.45 -7.30 -3.31
C LEU A 121 4.05 -7.90 -3.35
N TYR A 122 3.55 -8.46 -2.25
CA TYR A 122 2.15 -8.87 -2.21
C TYR A 122 1.21 -7.67 -2.40
N GLU A 123 1.40 -6.61 -1.61
CA GLU A 123 0.58 -5.39 -1.67
C GLU A 123 0.55 -4.77 -3.08
N SER A 124 1.71 -4.72 -3.74
CA SER A 124 1.90 -3.91 -4.95
C SER A 124 1.79 -4.71 -6.25
N PHE A 125 1.81 -6.05 -6.19
CA PHE A 125 1.84 -6.92 -7.36
C PHE A 125 0.83 -8.07 -7.26
N VAL A 126 0.98 -8.93 -6.25
CA VAL A 126 0.21 -10.19 -6.17
C VAL A 126 -1.27 -9.94 -5.86
N LEU A 127 -1.56 -8.94 -5.01
CA LEU A 127 -2.93 -8.58 -4.64
C LEU A 127 -3.79 -8.14 -5.84
N GLU A 128 -3.18 -7.52 -6.87
CA GLU A 128 -3.90 -7.18 -8.11
C GLU A 128 -4.33 -8.45 -8.86
N ILE A 129 -3.45 -9.44 -8.94
CA ILE A 129 -3.72 -10.73 -9.59
C ILE A 129 -4.85 -11.45 -8.83
N ASP A 130 -4.72 -11.57 -7.51
CA ASP A 130 -5.73 -12.17 -6.64
C ASP A 130 -7.10 -11.51 -6.79
N GLY A 131 -7.14 -10.17 -6.78
CA GLY A 131 -8.37 -9.41 -6.91
C GLY A 131 -9.05 -9.59 -8.26
N ILE A 132 -8.28 -9.52 -9.35
CA ILE A 132 -8.82 -9.67 -10.72
C ILE A 132 -9.36 -11.07 -10.92
N ASP A 133 -8.61 -12.08 -10.50
CA ASP A 133 -8.93 -13.48 -10.75
C ASP A 133 -10.16 -13.93 -9.94
N ASN A 134 -10.25 -13.52 -8.67
CA ASN A 134 -11.43 -13.77 -7.83
C ASN A 134 -12.63 -12.85 -8.16
N GLY A 135 -12.56 -12.04 -9.22
CA GLY A 135 -13.64 -11.16 -9.65
C GLY A 135 -13.97 -10.04 -8.65
N VAL A 136 -13.00 -9.64 -7.83
CA VAL A 136 -13.17 -8.57 -6.84
C VAL A 136 -13.10 -7.22 -7.55
N PRO A 137 -14.15 -6.37 -7.44
CA PRO A 137 -14.12 -5.07 -8.08
C PRO A 137 -13.10 -4.15 -7.40
N GLN A 138 -12.36 -3.36 -8.19
CA GLN A 138 -11.39 -2.37 -7.69
C GLN A 138 -12.02 -1.32 -6.76
N SER A 139 -13.33 -1.08 -6.88
CA SER A 139 -14.06 -0.08 -6.10
C SER A 139 -15.50 -0.52 -5.88
N LYS A 140 -16.08 -0.11 -4.74
CA LYS A 140 -17.52 -0.27 -4.46
C LYS A 140 -18.39 0.67 -5.30
N SER A 141 -17.82 1.76 -5.79
CA SER A 141 -18.47 2.75 -6.67
C SER A 141 -17.97 2.61 -8.10
N SER A 142 -18.77 3.04 -9.08
CA SER A 142 -18.38 3.02 -10.49
C SER A 142 -17.09 3.79 -10.74
N LEU A 143 -16.17 3.16 -11.47
CA LEU A 143 -14.91 3.79 -11.90
C LEU A 143 -15.18 4.85 -12.97
N LYS A 144 -14.45 5.97 -12.93
CA LYS A 144 -14.51 7.01 -13.97
C LYS A 144 -13.82 6.58 -15.27
N TYR A 145 -12.87 5.66 -15.20
CA TYR A 145 -12.15 5.08 -16.34
C TYR A 145 -11.72 3.65 -15.99
N ASN A 146 -11.43 2.84 -17.01
CA ASN A 146 -10.98 1.46 -16.85
C ASN A 146 -9.50 1.34 -17.23
N ILE A 147 -8.72 0.68 -16.38
CA ILE A 147 -7.33 0.32 -16.69
C ILE A 147 -7.34 -0.96 -17.53
N ARG A 148 -6.78 -0.92 -18.75
CA ARG A 148 -6.72 -2.08 -19.68
C ARG A 148 -5.29 -2.49 -20.06
N THR A 149 -4.31 -1.85 -19.44
CA THR A 149 -2.89 -1.99 -19.76
C THR A 149 -2.10 -2.77 -18.71
N GLY A 150 -2.70 -3.13 -17.57
CA GLY A 150 -2.07 -3.91 -16.50
C GLY A 150 -1.67 -5.33 -16.91
N LEU A 151 -0.92 -6.01 -16.04
CA LEU A 151 -0.30 -7.31 -16.32
C LEU A 151 -1.33 -8.36 -16.74
N CYS A 152 -2.43 -8.52 -16.00
CA CYS A 152 -3.47 -9.49 -16.34
C CYS A 152 -4.08 -9.25 -17.73
N ALA A 153 -4.26 -7.99 -18.11
CA ALA A 153 -4.76 -7.64 -19.44
C ALA A 153 -3.72 -7.91 -20.55
N ARG A 154 -2.43 -7.73 -20.27
CA ARG A 154 -1.32 -8.06 -21.19
C ARG A 154 -1.20 -9.57 -21.39
N VAL A 155 -1.25 -10.35 -20.32
CA VAL A 155 -1.27 -11.83 -20.38
C VAL A 155 -2.46 -12.32 -21.20
N ARG A 156 -3.67 -11.80 -20.91
CA ARG A 156 -4.88 -12.18 -21.66
C ARG A 156 -4.73 -11.95 -23.16
N ARG A 157 -4.03 -10.89 -23.61
CA ARG A 157 -3.82 -10.58 -25.04
C ARG A 157 -2.90 -11.58 -25.76
N LEU A 158 -2.15 -12.40 -25.02
CA LEU A 158 -1.32 -13.46 -25.61
C LEU A 158 -2.12 -14.72 -25.94
N ASN A 159 -3.32 -14.89 -25.38
CA ASN A 159 -4.20 -15.98 -25.78
C ASN A 159 -4.55 -15.89 -27.28
N PRO A 160 -4.68 -17.03 -27.98
CA PRO A 160 -5.21 -17.06 -29.33
C PRO A 160 -6.57 -16.36 -29.39
N TRP A 161 -6.81 -15.63 -30.48
CA TRP A 161 -8.12 -15.04 -30.71
C TRP A 161 -9.15 -16.13 -31.03
N TRP A 162 -10.41 -15.89 -30.65
CA TRP A 162 -11.51 -16.82 -30.85
C TRP A 162 -11.70 -17.25 -32.32
N ASN A 163 -11.25 -16.44 -33.28
CA ASN A 163 -11.33 -16.69 -34.72
C ASN A 163 -10.04 -17.27 -35.32
N THR A 164 -9.10 -17.74 -34.50
CA THR A 164 -7.87 -18.41 -34.96
C THR A 164 -8.11 -19.91 -35.07
N GLN A 165 -7.57 -20.57 -36.10
CA GLN A 165 -7.73 -22.03 -36.29
C GLN A 165 -6.92 -22.84 -35.27
N SER A 166 -5.84 -22.27 -34.71
CA SER A 166 -5.04 -22.90 -33.67
C SER A 166 -5.65 -22.65 -32.29
N LYS A 167 -6.10 -23.73 -31.62
CA LYS A 167 -6.70 -23.69 -30.28
C LYS A 167 -5.68 -23.79 -29.16
N THR A 168 -4.46 -24.26 -29.45
CA THR A 168 -3.41 -24.49 -28.47
C THR A 168 -2.16 -23.74 -28.87
N SER A 169 -1.63 -22.95 -27.96
CA SER A 169 -0.34 -22.31 -28.18
C SER A 169 0.49 -22.44 -26.91
N PHE A 170 1.18 -23.57 -26.80
CA PHE A 170 2.26 -23.75 -25.82
C PHE A 170 3.23 -22.55 -25.90
N MET A 171 3.57 -22.11 -27.12
CA MET A 171 4.36 -20.90 -27.37
C MET A 171 3.73 -19.61 -26.79
N ALA A 172 2.40 -19.47 -26.75
CA ALA A 172 1.75 -18.31 -26.15
C ALA A 172 1.83 -18.34 -24.62
N PHE A 173 1.74 -19.54 -24.03
CA PHE A 173 1.92 -19.72 -22.59
C PHE A 173 3.37 -19.42 -22.17
N GLU A 174 4.36 -19.87 -22.96
CA GLU A 174 5.77 -19.51 -22.73
C GLU A 174 5.99 -17.99 -22.83
N LYS A 175 5.42 -17.32 -23.83
CA LYS A 175 5.47 -15.84 -23.90
C LYS A 175 4.81 -15.16 -22.70
N ALA A 176 3.76 -15.77 -22.14
CA ALA A 176 3.11 -15.26 -20.95
C ALA A 176 3.98 -15.46 -19.70
N LEU A 177 4.66 -16.60 -19.58
CA LEU A 177 5.66 -16.85 -18.52
C LEU A 177 6.78 -15.82 -18.59
N ASP A 178 7.36 -15.58 -19.77
CA ASP A 178 8.41 -14.57 -19.96
C ASP A 178 7.94 -13.15 -19.62
N LEU A 179 6.68 -12.83 -19.93
CA LEU A 179 6.09 -11.54 -19.64
C LEU A 179 5.90 -11.34 -18.13
N VAL A 180 5.27 -12.31 -17.46
CA VAL A 180 5.00 -12.25 -16.02
C VAL A 180 6.29 -12.31 -15.22
N GLY A 181 7.23 -13.16 -15.63
CA GLY A 181 8.53 -13.31 -14.97
C GLY A 181 9.33 -12.02 -14.98
N ARG A 182 9.50 -11.38 -16.14
CA ARG A 182 10.19 -10.08 -16.23
C ARG A 182 9.52 -9.01 -15.38
N GLU A 183 8.20 -8.90 -15.44
CA GLU A 183 7.48 -7.89 -14.64
C GLU A 183 7.67 -8.14 -13.13
N PHE A 184 7.64 -9.39 -12.69
CA PHE A 184 7.88 -9.74 -11.29
C PHE A 184 9.32 -9.46 -10.87
N GLU A 185 10.31 -9.86 -11.67
CA GLU A 185 11.74 -9.61 -11.40
C GLU A 185 12.05 -8.11 -11.34
N ASP A 186 11.49 -7.31 -12.25
CA ASP A 186 11.63 -5.85 -12.21
C ASP A 186 11.05 -5.26 -10.91
N ASN A 187 9.93 -5.79 -10.42
CA ASN A 187 9.36 -5.39 -9.13
C ASN A 187 10.25 -5.83 -7.95
N VAL A 188 10.78 -7.06 -7.98
CA VAL A 188 11.74 -7.53 -6.97
C VAL A 188 12.97 -6.62 -6.94
N HIS A 189 13.55 -6.33 -8.10
CA HIS A 189 14.70 -5.43 -8.24
C HIS A 189 14.38 -4.02 -7.75
N TYR A 190 13.22 -3.46 -8.10
CA TYR A 190 12.80 -2.15 -7.56
C TYR A 190 12.71 -2.17 -6.03
N PHE A 191 12.07 -3.18 -5.43
CA PHE A 191 11.88 -3.20 -3.99
C PHE A 191 13.19 -3.43 -3.21
N THR A 192 14.13 -4.15 -3.81
CA THR A 192 15.41 -4.53 -3.19
C THR A 192 16.50 -3.47 -3.38
N GLU A 193 16.63 -2.92 -4.59
CA GLU A 193 17.73 -2.02 -4.97
C GLU A 193 17.36 -0.54 -4.92
N CYS A 194 16.07 -0.19 -4.96
CA CYS A 194 15.62 1.21 -4.96
C CYS A 194 14.77 1.54 -3.72
N TRP A 195 13.69 0.80 -3.48
CA TRP A 195 12.77 1.10 -2.39
C TRP A 195 13.41 0.83 -1.03
N TRP A 196 13.98 -0.36 -0.79
CA TRP A 196 14.50 -0.70 0.55
C TRP A 196 15.63 0.23 1.03
N PRO A 197 16.66 0.55 0.22
CA PRO A 197 17.73 1.46 0.65
C PRO A 197 17.24 2.85 1.06
N ALA A 198 16.12 3.33 0.50
CA ALA A 198 15.51 4.60 0.89
C ALA A 198 15.11 4.63 2.38
N ARG A 199 14.87 3.48 3.01
CA ARG A 199 14.50 3.41 4.43
C ARG A 199 15.55 4.03 5.34
N GLU A 200 16.82 3.83 5.04
CA GLU A 200 17.92 4.38 5.84
C GLU A 200 17.93 5.92 5.77
N VAL A 201 17.72 6.49 4.58
CA VAL A 201 17.63 7.94 4.35
C VAL A 201 16.49 8.53 5.17
N VAL A 202 15.30 7.92 5.11
CA VAL A 202 14.11 8.40 5.85
C VAL A 202 14.29 8.21 7.35
N SER A 203 14.87 7.10 7.81
CA SER A 203 15.13 6.84 9.22
C SER A 203 16.08 7.87 9.82
N LYS A 204 17.19 8.19 9.12
CA LYS A 204 18.11 9.26 9.52
C LYS A 204 17.43 10.62 9.59
N ALA A 205 16.60 10.95 8.60
CA ALA A 205 15.84 12.20 8.58
C ALA A 205 14.84 12.30 9.75
N MET A 206 14.16 11.19 10.07
CA MET A 206 13.27 11.08 11.22
C MET A 206 14.01 11.26 12.55
N GLN A 207 15.21 10.71 12.70
CA GLN A 207 16.02 10.85 13.92
C GLN A 207 16.55 12.29 14.10
N ASN A 208 16.90 12.96 13.00
CA ASN A 208 17.48 14.30 13.04
C ASN A 208 16.45 15.45 13.07
N ARG A 209 15.15 15.14 13.05
CA ARG A 209 14.09 16.15 12.86
C ARG A 209 14.00 17.21 13.97
N ASP A 210 14.50 16.92 15.17
CA ASP A 210 14.62 17.91 16.24
C ASP A 210 15.52 19.09 15.85
N SER A 211 16.57 18.82 15.08
CA SER A 211 17.49 19.86 14.58
C SER A 211 16.88 20.67 13.43
N VAL A 212 15.85 20.12 12.77
CA VAL A 212 15.12 20.77 11.68
C VAL A 212 14.07 21.70 12.25
N ASP A 213 13.26 21.27 13.21
CA ASP A 213 12.29 22.15 13.86
C ASP A 213 11.86 21.57 15.22
N PRO A 214 11.70 22.38 16.28
CA PRO A 214 11.25 21.89 17.59
C PRO A 214 9.89 21.19 17.56
N SER A 215 9.03 21.46 16.58
CA SER A 215 7.76 20.73 16.40
C SER A 215 7.96 19.26 16.04
N ARG A 216 9.14 18.87 15.55
CA ARG A 216 9.44 17.54 14.98
C ARG A 216 8.52 17.13 13.83
N ALA A 217 7.79 18.08 13.24
CA ALA A 217 6.81 17.84 12.19
C ALA A 217 7.39 17.98 10.77
N ILE A 218 8.69 18.27 10.66
CA ILE A 218 9.38 18.50 9.40
C ILE A 218 10.60 17.59 9.34
N ILE A 219 10.76 16.85 8.26
CA ILE A 219 11.99 16.10 7.97
C ILE A 219 12.65 16.63 6.72
N VAL A 220 13.99 16.56 6.68
CA VAL A 220 14.78 16.90 5.49
C VAL A 220 15.50 15.65 5.01
N LEU A 221 15.27 15.27 3.76
CA LEU A 221 16.03 14.22 3.09
C LEU A 221 17.21 14.86 2.37
N GLU A 222 18.41 14.35 2.60
CA GLU A 222 19.62 14.87 1.93
C GLU A 222 19.73 14.41 0.47
N GLN A 223 18.86 13.49 0.04
CA GLN A 223 18.72 13.01 -1.34
C GLN A 223 17.26 12.67 -1.63
N SER A 224 16.86 12.76 -2.90
CA SER A 224 15.55 12.28 -3.34
C SER A 224 15.49 10.75 -3.28
N CYS A 225 14.40 10.20 -2.73
CA CYS A 225 14.18 8.76 -2.62
C CYS A 225 12.68 8.44 -2.44
N PRO A 226 12.24 7.19 -2.67
CA PRO A 226 10.86 6.78 -2.39
C PRO A 226 10.57 6.74 -0.88
N TRP A 227 10.21 7.89 -0.30
CA TRP A 227 10.14 8.06 1.16
C TRP A 227 8.79 7.68 1.80
N ARG A 228 7.68 7.77 1.05
CA ARG A 228 6.32 7.77 1.60
C ARG A 228 5.98 6.53 2.42
N GLY A 229 6.24 5.34 1.88
CA GLY A 229 5.96 4.08 2.58
C GLY A 229 6.79 3.94 3.86
N HIS A 230 8.09 4.27 3.78
CA HIS A 230 9.00 4.19 4.93
C HIS A 230 8.64 5.16 6.03
N LEU A 231 8.21 6.37 5.68
CA LEU A 231 7.77 7.35 6.68
C LEU A 231 6.60 6.80 7.51
N PHE A 232 5.59 6.22 6.86
CA PHE A 232 4.43 5.68 7.57
C PHE A 232 4.78 4.47 8.44
N ASP A 233 5.66 3.59 7.95
CA ASP A 233 6.14 2.45 8.74
C ASP A 233 6.94 2.93 9.97
N LEU A 234 7.84 3.90 9.80
CA LEU A 234 8.66 4.47 10.88
C LEU A 234 7.82 5.24 11.91
N GLU A 235 6.80 6.01 11.48
CA GLU A 235 5.87 6.66 12.41
C GLU A 235 5.07 5.63 13.23
N LYS A 236 4.68 4.51 12.63
CA LYS A 236 3.97 3.43 13.32
C LYS A 236 4.87 2.73 14.33
N GLU A 237 6.12 2.47 13.96
CA GLU A 237 7.15 1.89 14.84
C GLU A 237 7.46 2.82 16.00
N GLU A 238 7.76 4.10 15.74
CA GLU A 238 8.00 5.11 16.79
C GLU A 238 6.80 5.23 17.73
N ARG A 239 5.57 5.21 17.19
CA ARG A 239 4.35 5.23 18.01
C ARG A 239 4.22 3.99 18.90
N ALA A 240 4.60 2.81 18.41
CA ALA A 240 4.56 1.58 19.18
C ALA A 240 5.61 1.58 20.32
N GLU A 241 6.76 2.20 20.08
CA GLU A 241 7.88 2.23 21.03
C GLU A 241 7.80 3.36 22.05
N THR A 242 7.25 4.53 21.69
CA THR A 242 7.38 5.78 22.47
C THR A 242 6.09 6.29 23.10
N VAL A 243 4.94 5.64 22.87
CA VAL A 243 3.66 6.10 23.43
C VAL A 243 3.71 6.15 24.96
N VAL A 244 3.48 7.34 25.53
CA VAL A 244 3.44 7.53 26.98
C VAL A 244 1.99 7.59 27.43
N TYR A 245 1.59 6.67 28.31
CA TYR A 245 0.30 6.71 28.96
C TYR A 245 0.40 7.46 30.30
N PRO A 246 -0.32 8.59 30.48
CA PRO A 246 -0.29 9.30 31.74
C PRO A 246 -0.84 8.42 32.88
N GLN A 247 -0.20 8.48 34.05
CA GLN A 247 -0.66 7.78 35.24
C GLN A 247 -1.58 8.67 36.10
N PRO A 248 -2.66 8.13 36.69
CA PRO A 248 -3.10 6.74 36.63
C PRO A 248 -3.88 6.41 35.35
N LEU A 249 -3.70 5.19 34.81
CA LEU A 249 -4.30 4.72 33.55
C LEU A 249 -5.85 4.79 33.46
N LYS A 250 -6.54 4.91 34.60
CA LYS A 250 -7.99 5.11 34.70
C LYS A 250 -8.31 5.99 35.91
N LEU A 251 -8.96 7.14 35.67
CA LEU A 251 -9.68 7.89 36.70
C LEU A 251 -11.19 7.64 36.52
N LEU A 252 -11.96 7.76 37.59
CA LEU A 252 -13.42 7.53 37.58
C LEU A 252 -14.17 8.47 36.61
N THR A 253 -13.60 9.62 36.29
CA THR A 253 -14.22 10.68 35.48
C THR A 253 -13.46 11.00 34.20
N TYR A 254 -12.28 10.42 33.99
CA TYR A 254 -11.40 10.80 32.89
C TYR A 254 -10.44 9.65 32.51
N ARG A 255 -10.30 9.41 31.21
CA ARG A 255 -9.25 8.54 30.67
C ARG A 255 -8.13 9.43 30.16
N PRO A 256 -6.91 9.37 30.74
CA PRO A 256 -5.81 10.17 30.25
C PRO A 256 -5.51 9.85 28.79
N GLU A 257 -5.40 10.87 27.95
CA GLU A 257 -5.04 10.68 26.55
C GLU A 257 -3.56 10.31 26.44
N PRO A 258 -3.19 9.28 25.67
CA PRO A 258 -1.79 8.94 25.46
C PRO A 258 -1.08 10.06 24.73
N ASN A 259 0.13 10.40 25.15
CA ASN A 259 0.97 11.33 24.41
C ASN A 259 1.62 10.56 23.25
N PHE A 260 1.26 10.90 22.02
CA PHE A 260 1.81 10.30 20.82
C PHE A 260 2.95 11.15 20.26
N PRO A 261 3.97 10.54 19.62
CA PRO A 261 4.97 11.31 18.91
C PRO A 261 4.29 12.16 17.82
N PRO A 262 4.80 13.39 17.58
CA PRO A 262 4.26 14.26 16.54
C PRO A 262 4.45 13.61 15.17
N LYS A 263 3.39 13.68 14.36
CA LYS A 263 3.42 13.23 12.97
C LYS A 263 4.20 14.21 12.12
N VAL A 264 4.88 13.69 11.09
CA VAL A 264 5.50 14.51 10.06
C VAL A 264 4.41 15.11 9.17
N LEU A 265 4.47 16.41 8.99
CA LEU A 265 3.57 17.21 8.16
C LEU A 265 4.22 17.55 6.82
N PHE A 266 5.53 17.84 6.82
CA PHE A 266 6.28 18.19 5.61
C PHE A 266 7.56 17.36 5.45
N VAL A 267 7.84 16.98 4.20
CA VAL A 267 9.11 16.39 3.76
C VAL A 267 9.78 17.39 2.82
N VAL A 268 11.01 17.78 3.15
CA VAL A 268 11.85 18.64 2.32
C VAL A 268 12.93 17.78 1.66
N LEU A 269 13.09 17.87 0.35
CA LEU A 269 14.06 17.06 -0.40
C LEU A 269 14.66 17.82 -1.60
N PRO A 270 15.89 17.50 -2.03
CA PRO A 270 16.49 18.11 -3.20
C PRO A 270 15.85 17.59 -4.49
N HIS A 271 15.93 18.39 -5.54
CA HIS A 271 15.61 18.04 -6.91
C HIS A 271 16.88 18.08 -7.77
N ASP A 272 16.88 17.39 -8.92
CA ASP A 272 18.08 17.19 -9.75
C ASP A 272 18.65 18.49 -10.35
N ASP A 273 17.82 19.54 -10.46
CA ASP A 273 18.21 20.88 -10.93
C ASP A 273 18.82 21.77 -9.83
N GLY A 274 19.05 21.20 -8.63
CA GLY A 274 19.59 21.92 -7.46
C GLY A 274 18.55 22.69 -6.67
N THR A 275 17.29 22.71 -7.10
CA THR A 275 16.18 23.28 -6.32
C THR A 275 15.73 22.32 -5.22
N TRP A 276 14.89 22.80 -4.32
CA TRP A 276 14.40 22.06 -3.16
C TRP A 276 12.89 22.05 -3.13
N VAL A 277 12.35 20.84 -2.99
CA VAL A 277 10.91 20.59 -2.95
C VAL A 277 10.46 20.44 -1.51
N VAL A 278 9.29 21.02 -1.21
CA VAL A 278 8.59 20.90 0.07
C VAL A 278 7.26 20.24 -0.19
N GLN A 279 7.08 19.02 0.31
CA GLN A 279 5.88 18.25 0.06
C GLN A 279 5.10 18.03 1.36
N SER A 280 3.81 18.36 1.37
CA SER A 280 2.92 17.96 2.45
C SER A 280 2.74 16.45 2.41
N VAL A 281 2.86 15.83 3.58
CA VAL A 281 2.53 14.41 3.75
C VAL A 281 1.01 14.24 3.59
N SER A 282 0.59 13.29 2.76
CA SER A 282 -0.83 12.95 2.63
C SER A 282 -1.28 12.06 3.79
N GLY A 283 -2.52 12.25 4.27
CA GLY A 283 -3.24 11.33 5.13
C GLY A 283 -3.85 10.16 4.36
N GLU A 284 -4.57 9.30 5.08
CA GLU A 284 -5.11 8.03 4.58
C GLU A 284 -6.12 8.18 3.42
N ASN A 285 -6.76 9.34 3.29
CA ASN A 285 -7.76 9.63 2.23
C ASN A 285 -7.23 10.57 1.13
N PHE A 286 -5.91 10.62 0.91
CA PHE A 286 -5.24 11.54 -0.02
C PHE A 286 -5.39 13.04 0.32
N GLU A 287 -6.00 13.38 1.44
CA GLU A 287 -6.00 14.74 1.98
C GLU A 287 -4.62 15.08 2.55
N ASN A 288 -4.17 16.31 2.39
CA ASN A 288 -2.90 16.76 2.99
C ASN A 288 -3.03 16.80 4.51
N ARG A 289 -2.03 16.29 5.24
CA ARG A 289 -1.98 16.45 6.71
C ARG A 289 -1.94 17.93 7.09
N LEU A 290 -1.20 18.74 6.33
CA LEU A 290 -1.20 20.19 6.44
C LEU A 290 -0.89 20.81 5.07
N PRO A 291 -1.90 21.33 4.34
CA PRO A 291 -1.64 21.98 3.06
C PRO A 291 -1.00 23.36 3.25
N PHE A 292 -0.29 23.83 2.23
CA PHE A 292 0.10 25.24 2.12
C PHE A 292 -1.14 26.16 2.16
N PRO A 293 -1.02 27.38 2.72
CA PRO A 293 -2.13 28.31 2.85
C PRO A 293 -2.65 28.75 1.48
N ASP A 294 -3.95 29.02 1.38
CA ASP A 294 -4.60 29.43 0.12
C ASP A 294 -3.94 30.66 -0.49
N SER A 295 -3.42 31.57 0.34
CA SER A 295 -2.71 32.78 -0.10
C SER A 295 -1.42 32.50 -0.86
N TRP A 296 -0.82 31.30 -0.75
CA TRP A 296 0.41 30.94 -1.46
C TRP A 296 0.11 30.15 -2.75
N ARG A 297 -1.07 29.53 -2.85
CA ARG A 297 -1.35 28.55 -3.90
C ARG A 297 -1.44 29.21 -5.27
N SER A 298 -0.87 28.54 -6.27
CA SER A 298 -0.73 29.03 -7.65
C SER A 298 0.15 30.27 -7.84
N LEU A 299 0.72 30.83 -6.77
CA LEU A 299 1.71 31.90 -6.87
C LEU A 299 3.08 31.33 -7.25
N GLN A 300 3.89 32.17 -7.91
CA GLN A 300 5.21 31.79 -8.42
C GLN A 300 6.24 32.87 -8.11
N ASP A 301 7.52 32.47 -8.08
CA ASP A 301 8.71 33.32 -8.04
C ASP A 301 8.64 34.48 -7.02
N GLU A 302 8.81 35.73 -7.48
CA GLU A 302 8.86 36.91 -6.61
C GLU A 302 7.53 37.21 -5.95
N GLU A 303 6.40 36.95 -6.62
CA GLU A 303 5.07 37.16 -6.04
C GLU A 303 4.88 36.25 -4.82
N LEU A 304 5.21 34.96 -4.97
CA LEU A 304 5.18 34.02 -3.85
C LEU A 304 6.20 34.39 -2.78
N SER A 305 7.42 34.79 -3.17
CA SER A 305 8.47 35.17 -2.22
C SER A 305 8.04 36.36 -1.36
N ASN A 306 7.37 37.35 -1.97
CA ASN A 306 6.85 38.54 -1.28
C ASN A 306 5.69 38.18 -0.34
N VAL A 307 4.75 37.35 -0.80
CA VAL A 307 3.58 36.94 0.03
C VAL A 307 4.00 36.01 1.17
N ALA A 308 4.95 35.12 0.94
CA ALA A 308 5.48 34.21 1.96
C ALA A 308 6.45 34.90 2.93
N GLY A 309 7.05 36.02 2.52
CA GLY A 309 8.17 36.64 3.23
C GLY A 309 9.44 35.78 3.22
N ILE A 310 9.57 34.87 2.24
CA ILE A 310 10.66 33.90 2.12
C ILE A 310 11.29 34.06 0.74
N PRO A 311 12.59 34.40 0.65
CA PRO A 311 13.23 34.60 -0.64
C PRO A 311 13.40 33.28 -1.40
N GLY A 312 13.43 33.38 -2.73
CA GLY A 312 13.77 32.26 -3.61
C GLY A 312 12.68 31.20 -3.73
N CYS A 313 11.44 31.50 -3.35
CA CYS A 313 10.30 30.63 -3.65
C CYS A 313 10.13 30.50 -5.17
N ILE A 314 9.76 29.30 -5.64
CA ILE A 314 9.57 29.01 -7.06
C ILE A 314 8.07 28.88 -7.36
N PHE A 315 7.36 28.00 -6.65
CA PHE A 315 5.90 27.87 -6.78
C PHE A 315 5.27 27.15 -5.58
N VAL A 316 3.95 27.24 -5.47
CA VAL A 316 3.11 26.33 -4.67
C VAL A 316 1.95 25.82 -5.53
N HIS A 317 1.76 24.50 -5.58
CA HIS A 317 0.69 23.87 -6.35
C HIS A 317 -0.71 24.29 -5.85
N ILE A 318 -1.69 24.38 -6.75
CA ILE A 318 -3.07 24.83 -6.45
C ILE A 318 -3.79 24.02 -5.36
N ALA A 319 -3.44 22.75 -5.20
CA ALA A 319 -3.97 21.89 -4.15
C ALA A 319 -3.22 22.00 -2.81
N GLY A 320 -2.19 22.85 -2.72
CA GLY A 320 -1.41 23.10 -1.51
C GLY A 320 -0.56 21.92 -1.03
N HIS A 321 -0.35 20.88 -1.84
CA HIS A 321 0.40 19.68 -1.43
C HIS A 321 1.91 19.75 -1.72
N LEU A 322 2.34 20.71 -2.55
CA LEU A 322 3.70 20.79 -3.06
C LEU A 322 4.10 22.26 -3.22
N GLY A 323 5.30 22.59 -2.79
CA GLY A 323 5.97 23.84 -3.10
C GLY A 323 7.45 23.60 -3.43
N ALA A 324 8.11 24.62 -3.96
CA ALA A 324 9.53 24.56 -4.25
C ALA A 324 10.24 25.88 -3.94
N ASN A 325 11.50 25.79 -3.58
CA ASN A 325 12.40 26.92 -3.32
C ASN A 325 13.77 26.66 -3.95
N LYS A 326 14.49 27.71 -4.32
CA LYS A 326 15.84 27.63 -4.89
C LYS A 326 16.87 27.09 -3.90
N THR A 327 16.59 27.15 -2.59
CA THR A 327 17.55 26.77 -1.54
C THR A 327 16.94 25.82 -0.51
N ARG A 328 17.79 24.97 0.07
CA ARG A 328 17.44 24.10 1.22
C ARG A 328 16.84 24.91 2.37
N HIS A 329 17.48 26.03 2.69
CA HIS A 329 17.04 26.87 3.80
C HIS A 329 15.66 27.46 3.54
N GLY A 330 15.43 28.07 2.38
CA GLY A 330 14.13 28.63 2.02
C GLY A 330 13.02 27.57 1.99
N ALA A 331 13.31 26.36 1.50
CA ALA A 331 12.37 25.24 1.54
C ALA A 331 11.99 24.84 2.97
N VAL A 332 12.95 24.77 3.89
CA VAL A 332 12.69 24.51 5.31
C VAL A 332 11.88 25.65 5.94
N GLU A 333 12.20 26.91 5.65
CA GLU A 333 11.43 28.06 6.15
C GLU A 333 9.98 28.07 5.65
N MET A 334 9.75 27.64 4.41
CA MET A 334 8.39 27.48 3.88
C MET A 334 7.60 26.48 4.74
N ALA A 335 8.18 25.31 5.03
CA ALA A 335 7.54 24.32 5.90
C ALA A 335 7.32 24.85 7.33
N ARG A 336 8.34 25.49 7.94
CA ARG A 336 8.27 26.05 9.29
C ARG A 336 7.17 27.09 9.43
N SER A 337 7.09 28.02 8.49
CA SER A 337 6.07 29.07 8.45
C SER A 337 4.66 28.47 8.51
N VAL A 338 4.37 27.45 7.68
CA VAL A 338 3.05 26.80 7.66
C VAL A 338 2.79 26.02 8.95
N VAL A 339 3.76 25.26 9.46
CA VAL A 339 3.60 24.48 10.70
C VAL A 339 3.35 25.38 11.91
N HIS A 340 4.14 26.45 12.07
CA HIS A 340 4.04 27.35 13.22
C HIS A 340 2.76 28.18 13.17
N ASP A 341 2.35 28.66 12.00
CA ASP A 341 1.07 29.38 11.85
C ASP A 341 -0.13 28.46 12.14
N SER A 342 -0.09 27.20 11.69
CA SER A 342 -1.13 26.21 12.04
C SER A 342 -1.19 25.97 13.55
N ALA A 343 -0.05 25.78 14.21
CA ALA A 343 0.03 25.56 15.66
C ALA A 343 -0.47 26.79 16.45
N ALA A 344 -0.13 28.01 16.00
CA ALA A 344 -0.61 29.25 16.60
C ALA A 344 -2.13 29.40 16.47
N ARG A 345 -2.70 29.05 15.30
CA ARG A 345 -4.15 29.05 15.07
C ARG A 345 -4.87 28.03 15.95
N GLU A 346 -4.35 26.81 16.09
CA GLU A 346 -4.91 25.79 17.00
C GLU A 346 -4.88 26.24 18.46
N LEU A 347 -3.76 26.84 18.91
CA LEU A 347 -3.64 27.37 20.27
C LEU A 347 -4.61 28.54 20.54
N ALA A 348 -4.84 29.39 19.54
CA ALA A 348 -5.82 30.46 19.65
C ALA A 348 -7.25 29.91 19.78
N LEU A 349 -7.61 28.90 18.98
CA LEU A 349 -8.91 28.23 19.03
C LEU A 349 -9.14 27.51 20.36
N SER A 350 -8.12 26.83 20.90
CA SER A 350 -8.24 26.11 22.19
C SER A 350 -8.45 27.06 23.38
N ARG A 351 -8.10 28.34 23.24
CA ARG A 351 -8.29 29.38 24.26
C ARG A 351 -9.61 30.13 24.13
N MET A 352 -10.38 29.90 23.07
CA MET A 352 -11.70 30.53 22.91
C MET A 352 -12.70 29.90 23.90
N PRO A 353 -13.47 30.71 24.65
CA PRO A 353 -14.49 30.17 25.55
C PRO A 353 -15.55 29.42 24.73
N LEU A 354 -15.87 28.19 25.16
CA LEU A 354 -16.93 27.41 24.53
C LEU A 354 -18.24 28.21 24.60
N PRO A 355 -19.00 28.32 23.49
CA PRO A 355 -20.29 28.97 23.53
C PRO A 355 -21.20 28.27 24.55
N ALA A 356 -21.95 29.05 25.32
CA ALA A 356 -22.87 28.51 26.30
C ALA A 356 -23.83 27.52 25.62
N PRO A 357 -24.05 26.32 26.19
CA PRO A 357 -24.92 25.33 25.57
C PRO A 357 -26.32 25.91 25.39
N THR A 358 -26.75 26.03 24.14
CA THR A 358 -28.12 26.43 23.81
C THR A 358 -29.04 25.24 24.06
N PHE A 359 -29.58 25.14 25.27
CA PHE A 359 -30.68 24.23 25.55
C PHE A 359 -31.94 24.75 24.86
N SER A 360 -32.29 24.18 23.70
CA SER A 360 -33.63 24.35 23.15
C SER A 360 -34.60 23.75 24.16
N ARG A 361 -35.49 24.56 24.75
CA ARG A 361 -36.60 24.06 25.56
C ARG A 361 -37.48 23.18 24.66
N GLY A 362 -37.24 21.87 24.71
CA GLY A 362 -38.09 20.89 24.05
C GLY A 362 -39.52 21.06 24.56
N ARG A 363 -40.48 21.17 23.63
CA ARG A 363 -41.91 21.17 23.95
C ARG A 363 -42.20 19.88 24.72
N GLY A 364 -42.59 20.02 25.99
CA GLY A 364 -42.99 18.89 26.81
C GLY A 364 -44.11 18.11 26.12
N SER A 365 -43.85 16.84 25.79
CA SER A 365 -44.89 15.91 25.36
C SER A 365 -45.82 15.70 26.54
N ARG A 366 -47.08 16.15 26.41
CA ARG A 366 -48.15 15.74 27.34
C ARG A 366 -48.30 14.23 27.25
N ILE A 367 -47.92 13.53 28.31
CA ILE A 367 -48.26 12.12 28.52
C ILE A 367 -49.77 12.06 28.68
N VAL A 368 -50.46 11.45 27.71
CA VAL A 368 -51.87 11.09 27.81
C VAL A 368 -51.94 9.80 28.62
N SER A 369 -52.60 9.82 29.77
CA SER A 369 -52.84 8.61 30.57
C SER A 369 -53.89 7.72 29.89
N PRO A 370 -53.77 6.38 29.94
CA PRO A 370 -54.82 5.50 29.47
C PRO A 370 -55.93 5.44 30.51
N ARG A 371 -57.16 5.75 30.08
CA ARG A 371 -58.38 5.49 30.86
C ARG A 371 -58.54 3.99 31.07
N SER A 372 -58.69 3.60 32.34
CA SER A 372 -59.19 2.32 32.78
C SER A 372 -60.57 2.02 32.18
N ALA A 373 -60.70 0.93 31.42
CA ALA A 373 -61.98 0.26 31.24
C ALA A 373 -62.21 -0.67 32.43
N ARG A 374 -63.34 -0.50 33.11
CA ARG A 374 -63.85 -1.38 34.16
C ARG A 374 -64.79 -2.41 33.53
N MET A 375 -64.77 -3.59 34.15
CA MET A 375 -65.73 -4.71 34.14
C MET A 375 -65.77 -5.59 32.90
#